data_AF-A0A2M7MMI4-F1
#
_entry.id   AF-A0A2M7MMI4-F1
#
_cell.length_a   1.000
_cell.length_b   1.000
_cell.length_c   1.000
_cell.angle_alpha   90.00
_cell.angle_beta   90.00
_cell.angle_gamma   90.00
#
_symmetry.space_group_name_H-M   'P 1'
#
loop_
_entity.id
_entity.type
_entity.pdbx_description
1 polymer ?
#
loop_
_entity_poly.entity_id
_entity_poly.type
_entity_poly.pdbx_seq_one_letter_code
_entity_poly.pdbx_strand_id
1 'polypeptide(L)'
;MSKPEETKRVYAMSDAAALELEKTIKGCFVQDQADFIAFDGRFSAPFETDWLNEITAAEEEAKDNNVVTQQSGLTTEVTRLMEESKKIFQSSKYHIEKAFPASTAVLNEFGYHDYEKARQAQNKMIQFMNQFYKTAVKYSAQLIAKGFTQAKIDEIGSIKTALDEANQKQEAFKKDRGVL
;
A
#
# COMPACT_ATOMS: atom_id res chain seq x y z
N MET A 1 -20.69 12.61 8.97
CA MET A 1 -20.23 11.22 8.82
C MET A 1 -20.20 10.62 10.20
N SER A 2 -20.95 9.55 10.45
CA SER A 2 -20.93 8.88 11.76
C SER A 2 -19.55 8.26 11.97
N LYS A 3 -19.02 8.35 13.19
CA LYS A 3 -17.78 7.69 13.57
C LYS A 3 -18.00 6.16 13.42
N PRO A 4 -17.08 5.40 12.82
CA PRO A 4 -17.22 3.94 12.81
C PRO A 4 -17.36 3.45 14.24
N GLU A 5 -18.31 2.55 14.49
CA GLU A 5 -18.41 1.87 15.77
C GLU A 5 -17.10 1.10 15.98
N GLU A 6 -16.41 1.41 17.08
CA GLU A 6 -15.21 0.69 17.46
C GLU A 6 -15.64 -0.70 17.94
N THR A 7 -15.34 -1.73 17.15
CA THR A 7 -15.59 -3.13 17.51
C THR A 7 -14.72 -3.50 18.70
N LYS A 8 -15.24 -3.31 19.91
CA LYS A 8 -14.52 -3.63 21.15
C LYS A 8 -14.52 -5.13 21.36
N ARG A 9 -13.32 -5.69 21.53
CA ARG A 9 -13.13 -7.09 21.92
C ARG A 9 -13.92 -7.39 23.19
N VAL A 10 -14.84 -8.34 23.11
CA VAL A 10 -15.74 -8.73 24.22
C VAL A 10 -15.15 -9.79 25.15
N TYR A 11 -13.92 -10.25 24.87
CA TYR A 11 -13.21 -11.29 25.64
C TYR A 11 -11.79 -10.84 26.01
N ALA A 12 -11.30 -11.30 27.16
CA ALA A 12 -10.03 -10.88 27.75
C ALA A 12 -8.81 -11.72 27.32
N MET A 13 -8.90 -12.42 26.18
CA MET A 13 -7.84 -13.30 25.66
C MET A 13 -7.46 -12.97 24.22
N SER A 14 -6.38 -13.59 23.72
CA SER A 14 -5.98 -13.45 22.32
C SER A 14 -7.00 -14.13 21.39
N ASP A 15 -7.05 -13.70 20.12
CA ASP A 15 -7.99 -14.30 19.15
C ASP A 15 -7.67 -15.78 18.93
N ALA A 16 -6.38 -16.13 18.93
CA ALA A 16 -5.95 -17.52 18.85
C ALA A 16 -6.43 -18.35 20.04
N ALA A 17 -6.35 -17.81 21.26
CA ALA A 17 -6.85 -18.49 22.46
C ALA A 17 -8.38 -18.60 22.46
N ALA A 18 -9.09 -17.58 21.97
CA ALA A 18 -10.54 -17.60 21.84
C ALA A 18 -11.00 -18.66 20.81
N LEU A 19 -10.33 -18.73 19.65
CA LEU A 19 -10.62 -19.73 18.62
C LEU A 19 -10.33 -21.17 19.10
N GLU A 20 -9.23 -21.37 19.83
CA GLU A 20 -8.89 -22.66 20.44
C GLU A 20 -9.93 -23.08 21.48
N LEU A 21 -10.33 -22.15 22.36
CA LEU A 21 -11.37 -22.38 23.34
C LEU A 21 -12.70 -22.75 22.66
N GLU A 22 -13.09 -22.01 21.62
CA GLU A 22 -14.36 -22.23 20.93
C GLU A 22 -14.41 -23.58 20.21
N LYS A 23 -13.30 -23.98 19.56
CA LYS A 23 -13.17 -25.33 18.99
C LYS A 23 -13.29 -26.42 20.04
N THR A 24 -12.73 -26.19 21.23
CA THR A 24 -12.82 -27.12 22.36
C THR A 24 -14.27 -27.24 22.85
N ILE A 25 -14.95 -26.10 23.04
CA ILE A 25 -16.36 -26.07 23.48
C ILE A 25 -17.26 -26.76 22.46
N LYS A 26 -17.10 -26.47 21.15
CA LYS A 26 -17.83 -27.17 20.09
C LYS A 26 -17.58 -28.69 20.15
N GLY A 27 -16.33 -29.09 20.39
CA GLY A 27 -15.97 -30.50 20.55
C GLY A 27 -16.75 -31.20 21.67
N CYS A 28 -16.87 -30.54 22.84
CA CYS A 28 -17.70 -31.04 23.94
C CYS A 28 -19.19 -31.06 23.57
N PHE A 29 -19.70 -30.00 22.92
CA PHE A 29 -21.09 -29.96 22.46
C PHE A 29 -21.45 -31.13 21.54
N VAL A 30 -20.55 -31.52 20.62
CA VAL A 30 -20.78 -32.66 19.72
C VAL A 30 -20.86 -33.99 20.49
N GLN A 31 -20.07 -34.16 21.55
CA GLN A 31 -20.10 -35.37 22.38
C GLN A 31 -21.45 -35.53 23.10
N ASP A 32 -22.02 -34.42 23.55
CA ASP A 32 -23.25 -34.39 24.35
C ASP A 32 -24.48 -33.94 23.53
N GLN A 33 -24.37 -33.89 22.20
CA GLN A 33 -25.36 -33.26 21.32
C GLN A 33 -26.77 -33.85 21.47
N ALA A 34 -26.87 -35.17 21.68
CA ALA A 34 -28.15 -35.84 21.88
C ALA A 34 -28.88 -35.33 23.13
N ASP A 35 -28.16 -35.08 24.21
CA ASP A 35 -28.73 -34.57 25.47
C ASP A 35 -29.15 -33.10 25.31
N PHE A 36 -28.35 -32.29 24.60
CA PHE A 36 -28.74 -30.92 24.25
C PHE A 36 -30.00 -30.87 23.37
N ILE A 37 -30.11 -31.74 22.35
CA ILE A 37 -31.30 -31.83 21.50
C ILE A 37 -32.53 -32.28 22.29
N ALA A 38 -32.36 -33.24 23.21
CA ALA A 38 -33.43 -33.70 24.08
C ALA A 38 -33.91 -32.60 25.04
N PHE A 39 -33.01 -31.71 25.47
CA PHE A 39 -33.35 -30.54 26.27
C PHE A 39 -34.02 -29.44 25.42
N ASP A 40 -33.50 -29.12 24.24
CA ASP A 40 -34.04 -28.14 23.30
C ASP A 40 -33.71 -28.49 21.84
N GLY A 41 -34.74 -28.65 21.01
CA GLY A 41 -34.59 -29.02 19.60
C GLY A 41 -33.83 -28.00 18.74
N ARG A 42 -33.61 -26.76 19.20
CA ARG A 42 -32.80 -25.75 18.48
C ARG A 42 -31.33 -26.14 18.34
N PHE A 43 -30.84 -27.06 19.16
CA PHE A 43 -29.49 -27.61 19.06
C PHE A 43 -29.34 -28.69 17.97
N SER A 44 -30.43 -29.03 17.28
CA SER A 44 -30.36 -29.88 16.09
C SER A 44 -29.76 -29.14 14.90
N ALA A 45 -29.57 -29.84 13.78
CA ALA A 45 -29.09 -29.21 12.55
C ALA A 45 -29.99 -28.01 12.16
N PRO A 46 -29.41 -26.86 11.77
CA PRO A 46 -28.01 -26.64 11.38
C PRO A 46 -27.06 -26.10 12.46
N PHE A 47 -27.45 -26.06 13.73
CA PHE A 47 -26.72 -25.32 14.78
C PHE A 47 -25.21 -25.59 14.83
N GLU A 48 -24.80 -26.86 14.79
CA GLU A 48 -23.37 -27.23 14.79
C GLU A 48 -22.63 -26.76 13.53
N THR A 49 -23.31 -26.81 12.38
CA THR A 49 -22.74 -26.39 11.10
C THR A 49 -22.56 -24.88 11.06
N ASP A 50 -23.56 -24.13 11.52
CA ASP A 50 -23.48 -22.67 11.60
C ASP A 50 -22.36 -22.25 12.55
N TRP A 51 -22.24 -22.89 13.71
CA TRP A 51 -21.13 -22.65 14.63
C TRP A 51 -19.76 -22.92 14.01
N LEU A 52 -19.61 -24.03 13.28
CA LEU A 52 -18.35 -24.33 12.59
C LEU A 52 -18.03 -23.29 11.50
N ASN A 53 -19.04 -22.81 10.78
CA ASN A 53 -18.87 -21.78 9.76
C ASN A 53 -18.39 -20.46 10.37
N GLU A 54 -18.95 -20.05 11.51
CA GLU A 54 -18.52 -18.85 12.24
C GLU A 54 -17.07 -18.97 12.75
N ILE A 55 -16.68 -20.13 13.30
CA ILE A 55 -15.28 -20.38 13.69
C ILE A 55 -14.37 -20.27 12.47
N THR A 56 -14.74 -20.89 11.35
CA THR A 56 -13.93 -20.91 10.13
C THR A 56 -13.79 -19.50 9.54
N ALA A 57 -14.88 -18.73 9.48
CA ALA A 57 -14.85 -17.35 9.02
C ALA A 57 -13.93 -16.48 9.89
N ALA A 58 -13.97 -16.66 11.22
CA ALA A 58 -13.08 -15.96 12.14
C ALA A 58 -11.60 -16.37 12.01
N GLU A 59 -11.31 -17.60 11.57
CA GLU A 59 -9.94 -18.04 11.27
C GLU A 59 -9.40 -17.50 9.95
N GLU A 60 -10.29 -17.28 8.97
CA GLU A 60 -9.98 -16.69 7.67
C GLU A 60 -9.80 -15.17 7.75
N GLU A 61 -10.41 -14.52 8.73
CA GLU A 61 -10.22 -13.09 9.00
C GLU A 61 -8.73 -12.80 9.20
N ALA A 62 -8.18 -11.94 8.33
CA ALA A 62 -6.76 -11.70 8.30
C ALA A 62 -6.26 -11.19 9.66
N LYS A 63 -5.41 -11.98 10.33
CA LYS A 63 -4.71 -11.53 11.55
C LYS A 63 -4.15 -10.13 11.31
N ASP A 64 -4.48 -9.18 12.16
CA ASP A 64 -4.06 -7.77 12.04
C ASP A 64 -2.56 -7.60 11.71
N ASN A 65 -1.71 -8.49 12.24
CA ASN A 65 -0.28 -8.57 11.90
C ASN A 65 0.02 -8.73 10.40
N ASN A 66 -0.77 -9.51 9.66
CA ASN A 66 -0.61 -9.67 8.22
C ASN A 66 -0.97 -8.37 7.48
N VAL A 67 -2.03 -7.70 7.92
CA VAL A 67 -2.48 -6.41 7.34
C VAL A 67 -1.43 -5.33 7.58
N VAL A 68 -0.91 -5.22 8.81
CA VAL A 68 0.18 -4.30 9.15
C VAL A 68 1.45 -4.62 8.37
N THR A 69 1.80 -5.90 8.23
CA THR A 69 2.98 -6.32 7.45
C THR A 69 2.85 -5.95 5.97
N GLN A 70 1.68 -6.20 5.36
CA GLN A 70 1.41 -5.82 3.98
C GLN A 70 1.47 -4.30 3.78
N GLN A 71 0.88 -3.52 4.69
CA GLN A 71 0.97 -2.07 4.64
C GLN A 71 2.41 -1.56 4.77
N SER A 72 3.20 -2.16 5.65
CA SER A 72 4.61 -1.85 5.83
C SER A 72 5.39 -2.11 4.53
N GLY A 73 5.17 -3.27 3.90
CA GLY A 73 5.78 -3.60 2.60
C GLY A 73 5.46 -2.60 1.50
N LEU A 74 4.18 -2.21 1.36
CA LEU A 74 3.76 -1.17 0.41
C LEU A 74 4.42 0.19 0.70
N THR A 75 4.58 0.53 1.98
CA THR A 75 5.23 1.78 2.41
C THR A 75 6.74 1.77 2.15
N THR A 76 7.39 0.63 2.35
CA THR A 76 8.81 0.44 2.01
C THR A 76 9.03 0.63 0.51
N GLU A 77 8.16 0.05 -0.33
CA GLU A 77 8.29 0.15 -1.78
C GLU A 77 8.14 1.59 -2.30
N VAL A 78 7.12 2.31 -1.82
CA VAL A 78 6.96 3.73 -2.12
C VAL A 78 8.20 4.53 -1.70
N THR A 79 8.72 4.26 -0.51
CA THR A 79 9.90 4.98 0.03
C THR A 79 11.15 4.70 -0.82
N ARG A 80 11.34 3.45 -1.27
CA ARG A 80 12.41 3.08 -2.19
C ARG A 80 12.32 3.87 -3.51
N LEU A 81 11.13 3.93 -4.11
CA LEU A 81 10.89 4.66 -5.37
C LEU A 81 11.02 6.19 -5.21
N MET A 82 10.68 6.73 -4.04
CA MET A 82 10.95 8.12 -3.69
C MET A 82 12.46 8.42 -3.70
N GLU A 83 13.28 7.52 -3.14
CA GLU A 83 14.74 7.67 -3.15
C GLU A 83 15.33 7.52 -4.56
N GLU A 84 14.81 6.61 -5.37
CA GLU A 84 15.22 6.48 -6.78
C GLU A 84 14.88 7.72 -7.60
N SER A 85 13.70 8.31 -7.38
CA SER A 85 13.29 9.58 -7.99
C SER A 85 14.25 10.72 -7.64
N LYS A 86 14.68 10.80 -6.38
CA LYS A 86 15.69 11.78 -5.94
C LYS A 86 17.03 11.54 -6.65
N LYS A 87 17.51 10.29 -6.65
CA LYS A 87 18.81 9.92 -7.25
C LYS A 87 18.86 10.23 -8.74
N ILE A 88 17.83 9.83 -9.50
CA ILE A 88 17.81 10.05 -10.96
C ILE A 88 17.74 11.54 -11.31
N PHE A 89 17.00 12.34 -10.52
CA PHE A 89 16.99 13.79 -10.74
C PHE A 89 18.36 14.42 -10.47
N GLN A 90 18.97 14.11 -9.30
CA GLN A 90 20.29 14.66 -8.95
C GLN A 90 21.37 14.26 -9.95
N SER A 91 21.39 13.00 -10.40
CA SER A 91 22.36 12.52 -11.39
C SER A 91 22.14 13.11 -12.79
N SER A 92 20.93 13.61 -13.07
CA SER A 92 20.59 14.26 -14.34
C SER A 92 21.00 15.73 -14.41
N LYS A 93 21.09 16.41 -13.25
CA LYS A 93 21.37 17.86 -13.18
C LYS A 93 22.59 18.28 -13.99
N TYR A 94 23.69 17.53 -13.89
CA TYR A 94 24.92 17.85 -14.62
C TYR A 94 24.70 17.98 -16.13
N HIS A 95 23.98 17.03 -16.74
CA HIS A 95 23.73 17.05 -18.18
C HIS A 95 22.69 18.10 -18.56
N ILE A 96 21.69 18.34 -17.70
CA ILE A 96 20.67 19.37 -17.89
C ILE A 96 21.32 20.76 -17.89
N GLU A 97 22.14 21.05 -16.88
CA GLU A 97 22.88 22.32 -16.77
C GLU A 97 23.88 22.50 -17.91
N LYS A 98 24.51 21.42 -18.37
CA LYS A 98 25.39 21.44 -19.54
C LYS A 98 24.63 21.71 -20.85
N ALA A 99 23.38 21.28 -20.96
CA ALA A 99 22.51 21.54 -22.11
C ALA A 99 21.92 22.95 -22.08
N PHE A 100 21.67 23.49 -20.89
CA PHE A 100 20.98 24.77 -20.70
C PHE A 100 21.67 25.70 -19.69
N PRO A 101 22.97 26.03 -19.90
CA PRO A 101 23.79 26.71 -18.87
C PRO A 101 23.31 28.13 -18.53
N ALA A 102 22.62 28.80 -19.45
CA ALA A 102 22.15 30.19 -19.28
C ALA A 102 20.62 30.32 -19.22
N SER A 103 19.87 29.21 -19.17
CA SER A 103 18.41 29.25 -19.26
C SER A 103 17.74 28.80 -17.97
N THR A 104 17.63 29.73 -17.01
CA THR A 104 16.90 29.51 -15.75
C THR A 104 15.45 29.08 -16.00
N ALA A 105 14.83 29.59 -17.07
CA ALA A 105 13.47 29.19 -17.46
C ALA A 105 13.40 27.69 -17.76
N VAL A 106 14.31 27.15 -18.56
CA VAL A 106 14.35 25.71 -18.89
C VAL A 106 14.70 24.88 -17.65
N LEU A 107 15.66 25.32 -16.82
CA LEU A 107 15.99 24.63 -15.57
C LEU A 107 14.78 24.56 -14.63
N ASN A 108 13.96 25.61 -14.58
CA ASN A 108 12.72 25.60 -13.80
C ASN A 108 11.65 24.68 -14.41
N GLU A 109 11.56 24.55 -15.74
CA GLU A 109 10.69 23.53 -16.36
C GLU A 109 11.10 22.09 -15.99
N PHE A 110 12.38 21.86 -15.70
CA PHE A 110 12.89 20.59 -15.15
C PHE A 110 12.55 20.42 -13.66
N GLY A 111 11.98 21.42 -13.01
CA GLY A 111 11.51 21.35 -11.62
C GLY A 111 12.56 21.75 -10.58
N TYR A 112 13.62 22.47 -10.97
CA TYR A 112 14.64 22.94 -10.02
C TYR A 112 14.05 23.75 -8.85
N HIS A 113 13.01 24.54 -9.11
CA HIS A 113 12.31 25.32 -8.08
C HIS A 113 11.44 24.45 -7.15
N ASP A 114 10.80 23.41 -7.69
CA ASP A 114 9.80 22.62 -6.97
C ASP A 114 10.39 21.41 -6.24
N TYR A 115 11.62 20.99 -6.61
CA TYR A 115 12.25 19.77 -6.13
C TYR A 115 12.35 19.69 -4.60
N GLU A 116 12.69 20.78 -3.90
CA GLU A 116 12.84 20.76 -2.43
C GLU A 116 11.52 20.46 -1.72
N LYS A 117 10.39 20.85 -2.30
CA LYS A 117 9.07 20.50 -1.78
C LYS A 117 8.69 19.07 -2.20
N ALA A 118 9.05 18.67 -3.42
CA ALA A 118 8.73 17.35 -3.97
C ALA A 118 9.43 16.21 -3.20
N ARG A 119 10.71 16.38 -2.85
CA ARG A 119 11.50 15.36 -2.13
C ARG A 119 10.97 14.96 -0.75
N GLN A 120 10.07 15.75 -0.17
CA GLN A 120 9.53 15.56 1.17
C GLN A 120 8.15 14.91 1.19
N ALA A 121 7.46 14.82 0.04
CA ALA A 121 6.08 14.35 -0.01
C ALA A 121 5.81 13.48 -1.24
N GLN A 122 5.25 12.30 -1.01
CA GLN A 122 4.95 11.28 -2.03
C GLN A 122 4.10 11.82 -3.18
N ASN A 123 2.98 12.47 -2.87
CA ASN A 123 2.10 13.07 -3.87
C ASN A 123 2.80 14.15 -4.72
N LYS A 124 3.67 14.97 -4.10
CA LYS A 124 4.43 16.01 -4.80
C LYS A 124 5.54 15.40 -5.66
N MET A 125 6.19 14.33 -5.22
CA MET A 125 7.17 13.63 -6.02
C MET A 125 6.57 13.01 -7.28
N ILE A 126 5.36 12.44 -7.20
CA ILE A 126 4.66 11.91 -8.37
C ILE A 126 4.42 13.02 -9.41
N GLN A 127 3.91 14.18 -8.97
CA GLN A 127 3.71 15.33 -9.86
C GLN A 127 5.05 15.83 -10.44
N PHE A 128 6.08 15.89 -9.61
CA PHE A 128 7.42 16.27 -10.01
C PHE A 128 8.00 15.32 -11.07
N MET A 129 7.92 14.00 -10.88
CA MET A 129 8.43 13.02 -11.84
C MET A 129 7.67 13.04 -13.17
N ASN A 130 6.37 13.32 -13.14
CA ASN A 130 5.58 13.58 -14.34
C ASN A 130 6.11 14.78 -15.13
N GLN A 131 6.32 15.90 -14.46
CA GLN A 131 6.88 17.10 -15.08
C GLN A 131 8.31 16.86 -15.57
N PHE A 132 9.14 16.22 -14.76
CA PHE A 132 10.53 15.93 -15.09
C PHE A 132 10.65 15.07 -16.35
N TYR A 133 9.90 13.97 -16.43
CA TYR A 133 9.87 13.11 -17.63
C TYR A 133 9.39 13.89 -18.86
N LYS A 134 8.29 14.63 -18.74
CA LYS A 134 7.73 15.42 -19.85
C LYS A 134 8.74 16.43 -20.39
N THR A 135 9.45 17.13 -19.51
CA THR A 135 10.49 18.09 -19.88
C THR A 135 11.71 17.40 -20.49
N ALA A 136 12.12 16.25 -19.96
CA ALA A 136 13.22 15.46 -20.53
C ALA A 136 12.91 14.97 -21.96
N VAL A 137 11.67 14.55 -22.22
CA VAL A 137 11.19 14.19 -23.57
C VAL A 137 11.18 15.41 -24.49
N LYS A 138 10.62 16.54 -24.03
CA LYS A 138 10.55 17.82 -24.78
C LYS A 138 11.94 18.29 -25.26
N TYR A 139 12.96 18.14 -24.41
CA TYR A 139 14.33 18.60 -24.67
C TYR A 139 15.31 17.46 -24.99
N SER A 140 14.81 16.29 -25.37
CA SER A 140 15.61 15.07 -25.59
C SER A 140 16.78 15.30 -26.54
N ALA A 141 16.56 15.98 -27.68
CA ALA A 141 17.61 16.25 -28.65
C ALA A 141 18.79 17.06 -28.05
N GLN A 142 18.48 18.12 -27.29
CA GLN A 142 19.48 18.97 -26.65
C GLN A 142 20.23 18.24 -25.53
N LEU A 143 19.52 17.41 -24.75
CA LEU A 143 20.09 16.59 -23.69
C LEU A 143 21.05 15.54 -24.27
N ILE A 144 20.61 14.83 -25.32
CA ILE A 144 21.41 13.79 -25.98
C ILE A 144 22.70 14.38 -26.56
N ALA A 145 22.62 15.57 -27.19
CA ALA A 145 23.79 16.28 -27.67
C ALA A 145 24.82 16.63 -26.58
N LYS A 146 24.44 16.58 -25.29
CA LYS A 146 25.33 16.81 -24.14
C LYS A 146 25.66 15.54 -23.34
N GLY A 147 25.43 14.36 -23.93
CA GLY A 147 25.78 13.08 -23.34
C GLY A 147 24.78 12.56 -22.33
N PHE A 148 23.57 13.13 -22.28
CA PHE A 148 22.43 12.40 -21.73
C PHE A 148 22.06 11.25 -22.68
N THR A 149 21.46 10.17 -22.19
CA THR A 149 21.13 9.02 -23.03
C THR A 149 19.62 8.83 -23.11
N GLN A 150 19.13 8.26 -24.21
CA GLN A 150 17.72 7.87 -24.31
C GLN A 150 17.35 6.89 -23.19
N ALA A 151 18.26 5.96 -22.86
CA ALA A 151 18.08 5.04 -21.73
C ALA A 151 17.81 5.76 -20.39
N LYS A 152 18.46 6.90 -20.11
CA LYS A 152 18.16 7.69 -18.91
C LYS A 152 16.77 8.33 -18.96
N ILE A 153 16.32 8.78 -20.13
CA ILE A 153 14.95 9.32 -20.30
C ILE A 153 13.92 8.21 -20.05
N ASP A 154 14.18 7.01 -20.58
CA ASP A 154 13.32 5.85 -20.40
C ASP A 154 13.31 5.36 -18.94
N GLU A 155 14.46 5.42 -18.25
CA GLU A 155 14.57 5.15 -16.81
C GLU A 155 13.72 6.13 -15.99
N ILE A 156 13.77 7.44 -16.29
CA ILE A 156 12.91 8.43 -15.64
C ILE A 156 11.42 8.07 -15.84
N GLY A 157 11.04 7.70 -17.06
CA GLY A 157 9.66 7.28 -17.38
C GLY A 157 9.22 6.01 -16.63
N SER A 158 10.15 5.08 -16.44
CA SER A 158 9.93 3.83 -15.69
C SER A 158 9.75 4.11 -14.19
N ILE A 159 10.64 4.89 -13.57
CA ILE A 159 10.55 5.27 -12.15
C ILE A 159 9.27 6.06 -11.88
N LYS A 160 8.91 7.01 -12.75
CA LYS A 160 7.64 7.77 -12.69
C LYS A 160 6.44 6.82 -12.59
N THR A 161 6.38 5.84 -13.50
CA THR A 161 5.24 4.92 -13.61
C THR A 161 5.19 3.99 -12.41
N ALA A 162 6.32 3.42 -12.02
CA ALA A 162 6.43 2.56 -10.85
C ALA A 162 6.03 3.29 -9.55
N LEU A 163 6.45 4.55 -9.37
CA LEU A 163 6.08 5.34 -8.20
C LEU A 163 4.58 5.61 -8.13
N ASP A 164 3.94 5.94 -9.25
CA ASP A 164 2.49 6.17 -9.31
C ASP A 164 1.72 4.88 -9.01
N GLU A 165 2.11 3.75 -9.60
CA GLU A 165 1.49 2.44 -9.35
C GLU A 165 1.66 1.99 -7.89
N ALA A 166 2.85 2.14 -7.31
CA ALA A 166 3.12 1.80 -5.92
C ALA A 166 2.27 2.68 -4.97
N ASN A 167 2.15 3.97 -5.27
CA ASN A 167 1.28 4.88 -4.54
C ASN A 167 -0.19 4.46 -4.64
N GLN A 168 -0.69 4.12 -5.83
CA GLN A 168 -2.07 3.66 -6.02
C GLN A 168 -2.35 2.37 -5.22
N LYS A 169 -1.42 1.40 -5.23
CA LYS A 169 -1.53 0.18 -4.42
C LYS A 169 -1.57 0.48 -2.92
N GLN A 170 -0.71 1.38 -2.45
CA GLN A 170 -0.69 1.79 -1.04
C GLN A 170 -1.99 2.49 -0.63
N GLU A 171 -2.50 3.40 -1.46
CA GLU A 171 -3.74 4.15 -1.19
C GLU A 171 -4.99 3.27 -1.30
N ALA A 172 -5.03 2.33 -2.25
CA ALA A 172 -6.09 1.32 -2.35
C ALA A 172 -6.13 0.46 -1.08
N PHE A 173 -4.97 -0.06 -0.64
CA PHE A 173 -4.88 -0.85 0.58
C PHE A 173 -5.32 -0.05 1.83
N LYS A 174 -4.95 1.25 1.93
CA LYS A 174 -5.42 2.12 3.01
C LYS A 174 -6.94 2.31 3.00
N LYS A 175 -7.56 2.37 1.82
CA LYS A 175 -9.02 2.52 1.66
C LYS A 175 -9.77 1.23 1.97
N ASP A 176 -9.24 0.09 1.56
CA ASP A 176 -9.83 -1.23 1.85
C ASP A 176 -9.82 -1.54 3.35
N ARG A 177 -8.91 -0.93 4.13
CA ARG A 177 -8.95 -0.94 5.60
C ARG A 177 -10.07 -0.10 6.21
N GLY A 178 -10.69 0.79 5.43
CA GLY A 178 -11.86 1.54 5.88
C GLY A 178 -13.08 0.62 5.84
N VAL A 179 -13.69 0.39 7.00
CA VAL A 179 -14.80 -0.57 7.28
C VAL A 179 -14.34 -1.93 7.80
N LEU A 180 -13.44 -1.94 8.80
CA LEU A 180 -13.36 -2.97 9.85
C LEU A 180 -13.38 -2.31 11.22
#